data_AF-A0A3B1J180-F1
#
_entry.id   AF-A0A3B1J180-F1
#
_cell.length_a   1.000
_cell.length_b   1.000
_cell.length_c   1.000
_cell.angle_alpha   90.00
_cell.angle_beta   90.00
_cell.angle_gamma   90.00
#
_symmetry.space_group_name_H-M   'P 1'
#
loop_
_entity.id
_entity.type
_entity.pdbx_description
1 polymer ?
#
loop_
_entity_poly.entity_id
_entity_poly.type
_entity_poly.pdbx_seq_one_letter_code
_entity_poly.pdbx_strand_id
1 'polypeptide(L)'
;MKHLSLILERNRTALYPDVTGGTAAEGFPVKQKMKGKRVNLLGLLSFFVILGFLLIVYLGADILTGTLYFNYHHFVKKLQNSITPIEHSEHFMISAFLDHRVDRAIRVISIIRRDSLQPLYCIYHHYYSDYQVVTAEVEIHSDHFGFPFGAADVLCRGPSTQNASHVAVSTNTSISYSMDFLPVRNRVPTETFQYNFTICISSLFRNYNNALQFAQTMEMYKLVGVQHVVIYNTSCGPDLEKLLQHYQREGILEIVSWPVDQFLTPSAGWNSQKHPGDLHYYGQLVTLNECVYRHMYQSRYVLLNDIDEIIMPYKHANLPLMMQGLQQKQKNVGVFLIENHIFPKTQFEESHKYRRPEWRNIPGVNIMEHIYREPQRPHIINPTKLIVNPRYVLQTSVHSTLKSLGEVYRVPFNVCHIIHVRVALQGRLSKEQLLVDSRVWDFEDQLVPNVDRALQSAGFNLYDHSSFTQATVLE
;
A
#
# COMPACT_ATOMS: atom_id res chain seq x y z
N MET A 1 -44.64 30.14 -15.33
CA MET A 1 -45.07 31.24 -14.43
C MET A 1 -43.92 31.50 -13.47
N LYS A 2 -43.09 32.51 -13.79
CA LYS A 2 -42.90 33.78 -13.02
C LYS A 2 -42.14 33.53 -11.71
N HIS A 3 -40.94 34.06 -11.43
CA HIS A 3 -40.17 35.22 -11.91
C HIS A 3 -38.66 34.87 -11.76
N LEU A 4 -37.76 35.14 -12.73
CA LEU A 4 -37.02 36.41 -12.95
C LEU A 4 -36.38 36.99 -11.66
N SER A 5 -35.11 37.41 -11.57
CA SER A 5 -34.02 37.58 -12.55
C SER A 5 -32.85 38.40 -11.93
N LEU A 6 -31.76 38.54 -12.71
CA LEU A 6 -30.78 39.64 -12.78
C LEU A 6 -29.51 39.50 -11.89
N ILE A 7 -28.23 39.57 -12.35
CA ILE A 7 -27.53 40.02 -13.60
C ILE A 7 -26.12 39.35 -13.60
N LEU A 8 -25.70 38.47 -14.52
CA LEU A 8 -25.08 38.63 -15.86
C LEU A 8 -23.85 39.57 -16.05
N GLU A 9 -22.69 38.93 -16.23
CA GLU A 9 -21.68 39.12 -17.30
C GLU A 9 -21.14 40.51 -17.70
N ARG A 10 -19.80 40.59 -17.72
CA ARG A 10 -18.92 41.25 -18.72
C ARG A 10 -17.47 40.91 -18.32
N ASN A 11 -16.49 40.55 -19.14
CA ASN A 11 -16.30 40.53 -20.60
C ASN A 11 -15.05 39.65 -20.87
N ARG A 12 -15.09 38.80 -21.90
CA ARG A 12 -13.92 38.13 -22.50
C ARG A 12 -14.11 38.15 -24.02
N THR A 13 -13.23 38.86 -24.74
CA THR A 13 -12.77 38.65 -26.15
C THR A 13 -12.01 39.91 -26.57
N ALA A 14 -10.69 39.85 -26.78
CA ALA A 14 -9.97 39.41 -27.99
C ALA A 14 -9.69 40.59 -28.95
N LEU A 15 -8.43 40.75 -29.37
CA LEU A 15 -8.00 41.15 -30.72
C LEU A 15 -6.46 41.33 -30.79
N TYR A 16 -5.83 40.55 -31.68
CA TYR A 16 -4.52 40.79 -32.28
C TYR A 16 -4.62 41.95 -33.29
N PRO A 17 -3.50 42.65 -33.58
CA PRO A 17 -2.90 42.48 -34.91
C PRO A 17 -1.35 42.50 -34.92
N ASP A 18 -0.80 41.81 -35.93
CA ASP A 18 0.56 41.95 -36.44
C ASP A 18 0.74 43.26 -37.24
N VAL A 19 1.98 43.77 -37.35
CA VAL A 19 2.64 44.34 -38.56
C VAL A 19 3.91 45.16 -38.19
N THR A 20 5.07 44.61 -38.58
CA THR A 20 6.33 45.20 -39.11
C THR A 20 7.03 46.42 -38.49
N GLY A 21 8.33 46.22 -38.18
CA GLY A 21 9.45 46.95 -38.81
C GLY A 21 10.00 48.24 -38.17
N GLY A 22 11.33 48.31 -37.99
CA GLY A 22 12.08 49.58 -38.09
C GLY A 22 12.90 50.03 -36.88
N THR A 23 14.20 49.82 -37.00
CA THR A 23 15.37 50.45 -36.33
C THR A 23 15.26 51.93 -35.91
N ALA A 24 15.90 52.29 -34.79
CA ALA A 24 17.06 53.21 -34.70
C ALA A 24 17.11 54.00 -33.38
N ALA A 25 18.33 54.30 -32.96
CA ALA A 25 18.72 54.92 -31.71
C ALA A 25 18.75 56.47 -31.75
N GLU A 26 19.03 57.03 -30.56
CA GLU A 26 19.58 58.37 -30.25
C GLU A 26 18.63 59.56 -30.00
N GLY A 27 18.93 60.29 -28.92
CA GLY A 27 18.66 61.73 -28.81
C GLY A 27 17.88 62.21 -27.57
N PHE A 28 18.55 62.46 -26.45
CA PHE A 28 18.23 63.62 -25.58
C PHE A 28 18.81 64.90 -26.25
N PRO A 29 18.37 66.16 -25.96
CA PRO A 29 17.87 66.66 -24.67
C PRO A 29 16.73 67.73 -24.73
N VAL A 30 16.23 68.16 -23.56
CA VAL A 30 16.19 69.58 -23.07
C VAL A 30 15.18 69.76 -21.91
N LYS A 31 15.63 70.58 -20.95
CA LYS A 31 15.11 70.92 -19.61
C LYS A 31 13.70 71.56 -19.58
N GLN A 32 12.89 71.17 -18.60
CA GLN A 32 11.90 72.06 -17.97
C GLN A 32 11.96 71.98 -16.43
N LYS A 33 11.98 73.17 -15.80
CA LYS A 33 12.09 73.43 -14.36
C LYS A 33 10.91 72.85 -13.56
N MET A 34 11.19 72.03 -12.55
CA MET A 34 10.24 71.66 -11.50
C MET A 34 10.08 72.80 -10.47
N LYS A 35 8.84 73.16 -10.15
CA LYS A 35 8.46 73.90 -8.93
C LYS A 35 8.34 72.89 -7.78
N GLY A 36 9.08 73.12 -6.70
CA GLY A 36 9.10 72.25 -5.52
C GLY A 36 7.74 72.19 -4.79
N LYS A 37 7.27 70.98 -4.51
CA LYS A 37 6.22 70.71 -3.52
C LYS A 37 6.89 70.41 -2.17
N ARG A 38 6.52 71.14 -1.13
CA ARG A 38 6.92 70.86 0.25
C ARG A 38 6.36 69.50 0.67
N VAL A 39 7.23 68.57 1.05
CA VAL A 39 6.86 67.28 1.64
C VAL A 39 6.45 67.52 3.10
N ASN A 40 5.24 67.11 3.47
CA ASN A 40 4.73 67.24 4.83
C ASN A 40 5.42 66.23 5.75
N LEU A 41 6.47 66.66 6.44
CA LEU A 41 7.35 65.81 7.25
C LEU A 41 6.61 65.01 8.34
N LEU A 42 5.50 65.56 8.86
CA LEU A 42 4.66 64.89 9.87
C LEU A 42 3.89 63.70 9.30
N GLY A 43 3.43 63.80 8.04
CA GLY A 43 2.75 62.72 7.33
C GLY A 43 3.72 61.60 6.95
N LEU A 44 4.96 61.96 6.60
CA LEU A 44 6.01 60.99 6.32
C LEU A 44 6.38 60.19 7.58
N LEU A 45 6.52 60.86 8.74
CA LEU A 45 6.79 60.20 10.02
C LEU A 45 5.65 59.26 10.44
N SER A 46 4.40 59.68 10.32
CA SER A 46 3.25 58.81 10.62
C SER A 46 3.19 57.58 9.72
N PHE A 47 3.53 57.74 8.44
CA PHE A 47 3.58 56.62 7.49
C PHE A 47 4.64 55.57 7.90
N PHE A 48 5.84 56.00 8.29
CA PHE A 48 6.89 55.08 8.73
C PHE A 48 6.58 54.39 10.07
N VAL A 49 5.88 55.06 10.99
CA VAL A 49 5.43 54.44 12.25
C VAL A 49 4.38 53.36 12.00
N ILE A 50 3.39 53.63 11.14
CA ILE A 50 2.37 52.64 10.77
C ILE A 50 3.00 51.46 10.03
N LEU A 51 3.92 51.73 9.09
CA LEU A 51 4.61 50.69 8.34
C LEU A 51 5.47 49.82 9.28
N GLY A 52 6.16 50.42 10.25
CA GLY A 52 6.93 49.70 11.27
C GLY A 52 6.05 48.83 12.15
N PHE A 53 4.87 49.32 12.57
CA PHE A 53 3.93 48.54 13.37
C PHE A 53 3.35 47.34 12.59
N LEU A 54 2.99 47.55 11.31
CA LEU A 54 2.54 46.47 10.43
C LEU A 54 3.64 45.43 10.19
N LEU A 55 4.90 45.85 10.04
CA LEU A 55 6.03 44.94 9.88
C LEU A 55 6.26 44.11 11.16
N ILE A 56 6.12 44.70 12.34
CA ILE A 56 6.23 44.01 13.63
C ILE A 56 5.09 43.00 13.80
N VAL A 57 3.86 43.34 13.43
CA VAL A 57 2.72 42.41 13.47
C VAL A 57 2.90 41.27 12.47
N TYR A 58 3.39 41.57 11.26
CA TYR A 58 3.65 40.56 10.23
C TYR A 58 4.77 39.60 10.65
N LEU A 59 5.91 40.14 11.12
CA LEU A 59 7.02 39.34 11.64
C LEU A 59 6.64 38.57 12.91
N GLY A 60 5.83 39.17 13.79
CA GLY A 60 5.30 38.50 14.98
C GLY A 60 4.35 37.36 14.65
N ALA A 61 3.52 37.51 13.61
CA ALA A 61 2.65 36.45 13.09
C ALA A 61 3.44 35.34 12.39
N ASP A 62 4.51 35.66 11.66
CA ASP A 62 5.42 34.68 11.05
C ASP A 62 6.26 33.95 12.11
N ILE A 63 6.65 34.62 13.20
CA ILE A 63 7.32 33.97 14.32
C ILE A 63 6.32 33.10 15.11
N LEU A 64 5.08 33.53 15.34
CA LEU A 64 4.08 32.70 16.01
C LEU A 64 3.67 31.49 15.17
N THR A 65 3.42 31.68 13.87
CA THR A 65 3.13 30.56 12.95
C THR A 65 4.34 29.68 12.77
N GLY A 66 5.56 30.24 12.66
CA GLY A 66 6.82 29.51 12.63
C GLY A 66 7.08 28.72 13.91
N THR A 67 6.81 29.28 15.09
CA THR A 67 6.99 28.62 16.40
C THR A 67 5.90 27.59 16.67
N LEU A 68 4.66 27.83 16.22
CA LEU A 68 3.58 26.84 16.21
C LEU A 68 3.88 25.70 15.24
N TYR A 69 4.44 26.00 14.06
CA TYR A 69 4.87 25.03 13.05
C TYR A 69 6.09 24.23 13.52
N PHE A 70 7.04 24.88 14.19
CA PHE A 70 8.23 24.25 14.76
C PHE A 70 7.90 23.40 15.99
N ASN A 71 7.01 23.86 16.87
CA ASN A 71 6.52 23.06 18.01
C ASN A 71 5.62 21.91 17.55
N TYR A 72 4.82 22.09 16.49
CA TYR A 72 4.04 21.00 15.87
C TYR A 72 4.96 19.94 15.24
N HIS A 73 6.01 20.34 14.54
CA HIS A 73 6.99 19.42 13.98
C HIS A 73 7.95 18.79 15.00
N HIS A 74 8.20 19.45 16.14
CA HIS A 74 9.01 18.87 17.21
C HIS A 74 8.22 17.85 18.05
N PHE A 75 6.88 17.97 18.11
CA PHE A 75 6.03 17.02 18.85
C PHE A 75 5.59 15.80 18.03
N VAL A 76 5.57 15.90 16.71
CA VAL A 76 5.42 14.73 15.83
C VAL A 76 6.82 14.20 15.54
N LYS A 77 7.36 13.41 16.47
CA LYS A 77 8.43 12.46 16.16
C LYS A 77 7.93 11.72 14.91
N LYS A 78 8.58 11.95 13.76
CA LYS A 78 8.24 11.27 12.51
C LYS A 78 8.32 9.78 12.82
N LEU A 79 7.18 9.14 13.05
CA LEU A 79 7.10 7.73 13.35
C LEU A 79 7.53 7.03 12.07
N GLN A 80 8.83 6.83 11.94
CA GLN A 80 9.46 6.29 10.74
C GLN A 80 9.27 4.77 10.68
N ASN A 81 8.79 4.18 11.78
CA ASN A 81 8.60 2.75 11.97
C ASN A 81 7.10 2.44 12.07
N SER A 82 6.68 1.37 11.39
CA SER A 82 5.30 0.88 11.37
C SER A 82 4.88 0.12 12.64
N ILE A 83 5.81 -0.08 13.58
CA ILE A 83 5.61 -0.82 14.83
C ILE A 83 6.03 0.09 15.98
N THR A 84 5.13 0.28 16.94
CA THR A 84 5.31 1.16 18.09
C THR A 84 5.08 0.37 19.37
N PRO A 85 6.11 0.15 20.21
CA PRO A 85 5.93 -0.49 21.52
C PRO A 85 4.94 0.28 22.40
N ILE A 86 4.10 -0.44 23.13
CA ILE A 86 3.28 0.14 24.19
C ILE A 86 4.12 0.13 25.47
N GLU A 87 4.40 1.32 26.01
CA GLU A 87 5.27 1.49 27.19
C GLU A 87 4.81 0.61 28.36
N HIS A 88 5.79 0.01 29.04
CA HIS A 88 5.58 -0.90 30.18
C HIS A 88 4.74 -2.14 29.85
N SER A 89 4.81 -2.61 28.61
CA SER A 89 4.17 -3.85 28.17
C SER A 89 5.03 -4.59 27.13
N GLU A 90 4.60 -5.79 26.77
CA GLU A 90 5.13 -6.54 25.63
C GLU A 90 4.31 -6.29 24.35
N HIS A 91 3.37 -5.35 24.36
CA HIS A 91 2.42 -5.14 23.26
C HIS A 91 2.92 -4.06 22.29
N PHE A 92 2.37 -4.07 21.07
CA PHE A 92 2.73 -3.11 20.03
C PHE A 92 1.51 -2.56 19.33
N MET A 93 1.50 -1.25 19.07
CA MET A 93 0.57 -0.59 18.15
C MET A 93 1.16 -0.53 16.75
N ILE A 94 0.32 -0.65 15.73
CA ILE A 94 0.74 -0.65 14.32
C ILE A 94 0.17 0.56 13.57
N SER A 95 -1.15 0.71 13.58
CA SER A 95 -1.84 1.81 12.89
C SER A 95 -3.24 2.01 13.47
N ALA A 96 -3.73 3.25 13.43
CA ALA A 96 -5.03 3.63 13.97
C ALA A 96 -5.99 4.10 12.88
N PHE A 97 -7.23 3.63 12.92
CA PHE A 97 -8.27 3.93 11.94
C PHE A 97 -9.59 4.25 12.63
N LEU A 98 -10.32 5.25 12.13
CA LEU A 98 -11.72 5.44 12.49
C LEU A 98 -12.59 4.44 11.71
N ASP A 99 -13.32 3.57 12.42
CA ASP A 99 -14.12 2.50 11.80
C ASP A 99 -15.60 2.85 11.71
N HIS A 100 -16.06 3.30 10.53
CA HIS A 100 -17.44 3.75 10.33
C HIS A 100 -18.48 2.63 10.22
N ARG A 101 -18.07 1.36 10.24
CA ARG A 101 -18.95 0.24 9.86
C ARG A 101 -19.79 -0.29 11.02
N VAL A 102 -19.34 -0.10 12.25
CA VAL A 102 -20.00 -0.64 13.46
C VAL A 102 -20.38 0.50 14.40
N ASP A 103 -19.39 1.12 15.05
CA ASP A 103 -19.60 2.00 16.21
C ASP A 103 -18.78 3.30 16.15
N ARG A 104 -18.05 3.55 15.06
CA ARG A 104 -17.14 4.71 14.92
C ARG A 104 -16.08 4.77 16.02
N ALA A 105 -15.70 3.61 16.58
CA ALA A 105 -14.53 3.50 17.43
C ALA A 105 -13.25 3.82 16.65
N ILE A 106 -12.22 4.28 17.35
CA ILE A 106 -10.86 4.19 16.82
C ILE A 106 -10.42 2.74 17.02
N ARG A 107 -10.12 2.06 15.92
CA ARG A 107 -9.52 0.73 15.92
C ARG A 107 -8.03 0.88 15.71
N VAL A 108 -7.25 0.46 16.70
CA VAL A 108 -5.80 0.37 16.59
C VAL A 108 -5.44 -1.08 16.28
N ILE A 109 -4.92 -1.32 15.08
CA ILE A 109 -4.34 -2.62 14.71
C ILE A 109 -3.07 -2.79 15.54
N SER A 110 -2.95 -3.94 16.22
CA SER A 110 -1.95 -4.18 17.25
C SER A 110 -1.40 -5.60 17.20
N ILE A 111 -0.27 -5.80 17.86
CA ILE A 111 0.32 -7.11 18.16
C ILE A 111 0.25 -7.29 19.68
N ILE A 112 -0.50 -8.28 20.15
CA ILE A 112 -0.77 -8.51 21.57
C ILE A 112 -0.24 -9.86 22.01
N ARG A 113 0.43 -9.88 23.16
CA ARG A 113 0.84 -11.11 23.85
C ARG A 113 -0.37 -11.75 24.50
N ARG A 114 -0.70 -12.97 24.10
CA ARG A 114 -2.00 -13.60 24.38
C ARG A 114 -2.17 -14.10 25.81
N ASP A 115 -1.08 -14.47 26.46
CA ASP A 115 -1.03 -15.07 27.80
C ASP A 115 -0.77 -14.05 28.93
N SER A 116 -0.50 -12.79 28.57
CA SER A 116 -0.14 -11.73 29.52
C SER A 116 -0.80 -10.40 29.15
N LEU A 117 -2.12 -10.40 28.99
CA LEU A 117 -2.89 -9.19 28.69
C LEU A 117 -3.27 -8.45 29.99
N GLN A 118 -2.70 -7.27 30.18
CA GLN A 118 -3.10 -6.29 31.19
C GLN A 118 -4.17 -5.32 30.66
N PRO A 119 -4.89 -4.60 31.55
CA PRO A 119 -5.76 -3.51 31.12
C PRO A 119 -4.98 -2.48 30.29
N LEU A 120 -5.57 -2.07 29.16
CA LEU A 120 -5.06 -1.02 28.30
C LEU A 120 -6.02 0.15 28.27
N TYR A 121 -5.48 1.34 28.04
CA TYR A 121 -6.21 2.59 27.95
C TYR A 121 -5.86 3.29 26.65
N CYS A 122 -6.87 3.85 25.98
CA CYS A 122 -6.66 4.73 24.85
C CYS A 122 -6.62 6.17 25.34
N ILE A 123 -5.57 6.88 24.93
CA ILE A 123 -5.40 8.32 25.16
C ILE A 123 -5.47 8.99 23.79
N TYR A 124 -6.49 9.78 23.53
CA TYR A 124 -6.66 10.46 22.23
C TYR A 124 -6.91 11.94 22.40
N HIS A 125 -6.53 12.72 21.39
CA HIS A 125 -6.75 14.17 21.41
C HIS A 125 -7.36 14.69 20.12
N HIS A 126 -8.10 15.78 20.27
CA HIS A 126 -8.64 16.57 19.18
C HIS A 126 -7.64 17.67 18.81
N TYR A 127 -7.82 18.31 17.65
CA TYR A 127 -6.94 19.40 17.22
C TYR A 127 -6.98 20.63 18.17
N TYR A 128 -8.04 20.78 18.98
CA TYR A 128 -8.28 22.00 19.77
C TYR A 128 -8.82 21.72 21.20
N SER A 129 -8.65 20.51 21.73
CA SER A 129 -9.16 20.18 23.06
C SER A 129 -8.22 19.27 23.85
N ASP A 130 -8.53 19.14 25.13
CA ASP A 130 -7.83 18.26 26.06
C ASP A 130 -7.89 16.79 25.64
N TYR A 131 -6.89 16.05 26.11
CA TYR A 131 -6.81 14.60 25.98
C TYR A 131 -8.01 13.91 26.64
N GLN A 132 -8.51 12.88 25.98
CA GLN A 132 -9.51 11.97 26.51
C GLN A 132 -8.83 10.65 26.84
N VAL A 133 -9.21 10.05 27.97
CA VAL A 133 -8.71 8.75 28.41
C VAL A 133 -9.90 7.81 28.57
N VAL A 134 -9.85 6.67 27.89
CA VAL A 134 -10.88 5.64 27.97
C VAL A 134 -10.25 4.25 28.10
N THR A 135 -10.92 3.35 28.80
CA THR A 135 -10.52 1.93 28.81
C THR A 135 -10.64 1.37 27.41
N ALA A 136 -9.61 0.64 26.98
CA ALA A 136 -9.59 -0.01 25.68
C ALA A 136 -10.20 -1.41 25.77
N GLU A 137 -10.98 -1.79 24.75
CA GLU A 137 -11.39 -3.18 24.55
C GLU A 137 -10.39 -3.85 23.61
N VAL A 138 -9.83 -5.00 24.01
CA VAL A 138 -8.82 -5.71 23.22
C VAL A 138 -9.42 -6.97 22.63
N GLU A 139 -9.52 -7.01 21.30
CA GLU A 139 -9.96 -8.18 20.55
C GLU A 139 -8.75 -8.85 19.88
N ILE A 140 -8.19 -9.86 20.53
CA ILE A 140 -7.18 -10.73 19.88
C ILE A 140 -7.87 -11.58 18.82
N HIS A 141 -7.32 -11.59 17.61
CA HIS A 141 -7.87 -12.36 16.49
C HIS A 141 -7.82 -13.85 16.81
N SER A 142 -8.88 -14.59 16.44
CA SER A 142 -9.01 -16.00 16.77
C SER A 142 -7.98 -16.89 16.09
N ASP A 143 -7.44 -16.46 14.95
CA ASP A 143 -6.39 -17.18 14.24
C ASP A 143 -5.02 -16.59 14.58
N HIS A 144 -4.19 -17.42 15.19
CA HIS A 144 -2.85 -17.09 15.67
C HIS A 144 -1.93 -18.31 15.62
N PHE A 145 -2.37 -19.42 15.03
CA PHE A 145 -1.57 -20.64 14.79
C PHE A 145 -0.80 -21.20 16.00
N GLY A 146 -1.32 -20.99 17.20
CA GLY A 146 -0.68 -21.39 18.46
C GLY A 146 0.55 -20.57 18.88
N PHE A 147 0.85 -19.44 18.23
CA PHE A 147 1.95 -18.55 18.62
C PHE A 147 1.61 -17.68 19.84
N PRO A 148 2.60 -17.27 20.66
CA PRO A 148 2.38 -16.44 21.84
C PRO A 148 1.77 -15.07 21.55
N PHE A 149 2.16 -14.44 20.44
CA PHE A 149 1.62 -13.16 19.98
C PHE A 149 0.60 -13.35 18.86
N GLY A 150 -0.46 -12.55 18.88
CA GLY A 150 -1.51 -12.53 17.86
C GLY A 150 -1.74 -11.13 17.30
N ALA A 151 -2.26 -11.08 16.07
CA ALA A 151 -2.89 -9.86 15.57
C ALA A 151 -4.11 -9.53 16.45
N ALA A 152 -4.33 -8.26 16.72
CA ALA A 152 -5.43 -7.82 17.56
C ALA A 152 -5.95 -6.44 17.14
N ASP A 153 -7.19 -6.17 17.53
CA ASP A 153 -7.78 -4.85 17.46
C ASP A 153 -7.90 -4.29 18.88
N VAL A 154 -7.30 -3.13 19.13
CA VAL A 154 -7.52 -2.35 20.36
C VAL A 154 -8.54 -1.27 20.02
N LEU A 155 -9.73 -1.39 20.61
CA LEU A 155 -10.90 -0.54 20.33
C LEU A 155 -11.03 0.55 21.39
N CYS A 156 -10.95 1.78 20.92
CA CYS A 156 -11.14 2.97 21.75
C CYS A 156 -12.54 3.53 21.51
N ARG A 157 -13.40 3.45 22.53
CA ARG A 157 -14.75 4.02 22.52
C ARG A 157 -14.85 5.09 23.58
N GLY A 158 -15.32 6.27 23.18
CA GLY A 158 -15.46 7.38 24.10
C GLY A 158 -16.21 8.56 23.51
N PRO A 159 -16.31 9.65 24.29
CA PRO A 159 -16.87 10.90 23.81
C PRO A 159 -16.08 11.43 22.61
N SER A 160 -16.81 11.81 21.56
CA SER A 160 -16.25 12.51 20.40
C SER A 160 -15.11 11.78 19.66
N THR A 161 -14.94 10.46 19.83
CA THR A 161 -13.90 9.64 19.19
C THR A 161 -13.77 9.87 17.67
N GLN A 162 -14.88 10.16 16.98
CA GLN A 162 -14.93 10.51 15.56
C GLN A 162 -14.12 11.76 15.17
N ASN A 163 -13.86 12.65 16.13
CA ASN A 163 -13.10 13.88 15.92
C ASN A 163 -11.63 13.75 16.32
N ALA A 164 -11.20 12.58 16.81
CA ALA A 164 -9.81 12.38 17.23
C ALA A 164 -8.86 12.57 16.03
N SER A 165 -7.70 13.15 16.32
CA SER A 165 -6.63 13.32 15.33
C SER A 165 -5.55 12.26 15.50
N HIS A 166 -5.23 11.94 16.75
CA HIS A 166 -4.24 10.93 17.12
C HIS A 166 -4.69 10.15 18.35
N VAL A 167 -4.12 8.96 18.52
CA VAL A 167 -4.36 8.07 19.65
C VAL A 167 -3.06 7.40 20.08
N ALA A 168 -2.87 7.22 21.38
CA ALA A 168 -1.89 6.34 21.98
C ALA A 168 -2.62 5.25 22.78
N VAL A 169 -1.99 4.10 22.93
CA VAL A 169 -2.42 3.02 23.82
C VAL A 169 -1.39 2.90 24.93
N SER A 170 -1.85 2.87 26.18
CA SER A 170 -1.01 2.83 27.38
C SER A 170 -1.52 1.79 28.38
N THR A 171 -0.62 1.32 29.25
CA THR A 171 -0.94 0.47 30.41
C THR A 171 -1.43 1.29 31.60
N ASN A 172 -1.34 2.62 31.54
CA ASN A 172 -1.78 3.54 32.58
C ASN A 172 -2.62 4.68 31.99
N THR A 173 -3.26 5.45 32.88
CA THR A 173 -4.09 6.61 32.50
C THR A 173 -3.33 7.93 32.53
N SER A 174 -2.05 7.91 32.90
CA SER A 174 -1.23 9.11 33.07
C SER A 174 -0.70 9.56 31.72
N ILE A 175 -0.93 10.83 31.37
CA ILE A 175 -0.47 11.39 30.11
C ILE A 175 1.01 11.78 30.27
N SER A 176 1.90 11.11 29.54
CA SER A 176 3.30 11.51 29.40
C SER A 176 3.54 12.21 28.07
N TYR A 177 4.36 13.26 28.08
CA TYR A 177 4.82 13.95 26.87
C TYR A 177 5.70 13.07 25.97
N SER A 178 6.22 11.95 26.48
CA SER A 178 7.04 10.99 25.70
C SER A 178 6.22 9.96 24.92
N MET A 179 4.90 9.91 25.10
CA MET A 179 4.07 8.87 24.47
C MET A 179 4.10 8.99 22.96
N ASP A 180 4.24 7.86 22.29
CA ASP A 180 4.16 7.78 20.83
C ASP A 180 2.68 7.72 20.41
N PHE A 181 2.21 8.77 19.73
CA PHE A 181 0.84 8.88 19.22
C PHE A 181 0.75 8.46 17.75
N LEU A 182 -0.21 7.61 17.42
CA LEU A 182 -0.55 7.23 16.05
C LEU A 182 -1.59 8.19 15.46
N PRO A 183 -1.41 8.67 14.21
CA PRO A 183 -2.45 9.42 13.52
C PRO A 183 -3.65 8.53 13.22
N VAL A 184 -4.86 9.04 13.50
CA VAL A 184 -6.12 8.35 13.19
C VAL A 184 -6.46 8.56 11.72
N ARG A 185 -6.37 7.49 10.93
CA ARG A 185 -6.71 7.46 9.50
C ARG A 185 -8.21 7.19 9.27
N ASN A 186 -8.64 7.20 8.01
CA ASN A 186 -10.04 6.95 7.62
C ASN A 186 -11.07 7.91 8.25
N ARG A 187 -10.68 9.17 8.47
CA ARG A 187 -11.53 10.16 9.17
C ARG A 187 -12.83 10.48 8.43
N VAL A 188 -12.86 10.34 7.10
CA VAL A 188 -14.03 10.59 6.27
C VAL A 188 -14.28 9.38 5.35
N PRO A 189 -15.49 8.79 5.35
CA PRO A 189 -15.84 7.73 4.42
C PRO A 189 -16.05 8.30 3.01
N THR A 190 -15.66 7.55 1.98
CA THR A 190 -15.91 7.89 0.57
C THR A 190 -16.29 6.65 -0.23
N GLU A 191 -17.11 6.88 -1.27
CA GLU A 191 -17.48 5.89 -2.29
C GLU A 191 -16.76 6.13 -3.62
N THR A 192 -15.94 7.18 -3.68
CA THR A 192 -15.05 7.47 -4.81
C THR A 192 -13.66 6.97 -4.44
N PHE A 193 -13.18 5.96 -5.15
CA PHE A 193 -11.91 5.28 -4.87
C PHE A 193 -10.84 5.72 -5.87
N GLN A 194 -9.63 5.91 -5.36
CA GLN A 194 -8.45 6.16 -6.20
C GLN A 194 -8.10 4.93 -7.04
N TYR A 195 -8.27 3.74 -6.45
CA TYR A 195 -7.95 2.47 -7.07
C TYR A 195 -9.19 1.58 -7.13
N ASN A 196 -9.36 0.87 -8.24
CA ASN A 196 -10.34 -0.21 -8.30
C ASN A 196 -9.79 -1.47 -7.63
N PHE A 197 -8.49 -1.74 -7.81
CA PHE A 197 -7.78 -2.87 -7.22
C PHE A 197 -6.45 -2.46 -6.60
N THR A 198 -6.29 -2.85 -5.35
CA THR A 198 -5.00 -2.85 -4.65
C THR A 198 -4.63 -4.27 -4.25
N ILE A 199 -3.38 -4.65 -4.42
CA ILE A 199 -2.84 -5.90 -3.87
C ILE A 199 -2.09 -5.61 -2.58
N CYS A 200 -2.42 -6.32 -1.53
CA CYS A 200 -1.65 -6.40 -0.30
C CYS A 200 -0.82 -7.68 -0.32
N ILE A 201 0.47 -7.53 -0.61
CA ILE A 201 1.45 -8.60 -0.48
C ILE A 201 1.98 -8.54 0.95
N SER A 202 1.87 -9.67 1.65
CA SER A 202 2.34 -9.77 3.03
C SER A 202 3.87 -9.66 3.17
N SER A 203 4.38 -9.84 4.38
CA SER A 203 5.78 -9.58 4.77
C SER A 203 6.84 -10.18 3.81
N LEU A 204 7.74 -9.33 3.31
CA LEU A 204 9.03 -9.72 2.70
C LEU A 204 10.09 -9.90 3.79
N PHE A 205 10.78 -11.04 3.76
CA PHE A 205 11.77 -11.40 4.78
C PHE A 205 12.87 -12.31 4.21
N ARG A 206 13.89 -12.60 5.03
CA ARG A 206 15.00 -13.53 4.75
C ARG A 206 15.71 -13.26 3.42
N ASN A 207 15.87 -11.99 3.06
CA ASN A 207 16.53 -11.59 1.82
C ASN A 207 15.92 -12.27 0.58
N TYR A 208 14.59 -12.43 0.54
CA TYR A 208 13.88 -12.99 -0.61
C TYR A 208 14.31 -12.27 -1.89
N ASN A 209 14.76 -13.02 -2.91
CA ASN A 209 15.40 -12.47 -4.11
C ASN A 209 14.89 -13.13 -5.40
N ASN A 210 13.62 -13.53 -5.46
CA ASN A 210 13.02 -14.09 -6.67
C ASN A 210 12.63 -12.97 -7.66
N ALA A 211 13.65 -12.24 -8.13
CA ALA A 211 13.51 -11.00 -8.89
C ALA A 211 12.79 -11.21 -10.23
N LEU A 212 13.12 -12.25 -10.99
CA LEU A 212 12.47 -12.53 -12.27
C LEU A 212 10.97 -12.79 -12.11
N GLN A 213 10.60 -13.69 -11.19
CA GLN A 213 9.19 -14.00 -10.93
C GLN A 213 8.44 -12.77 -10.44
N PHE A 214 9.07 -11.93 -9.59
CA PHE A 214 8.44 -10.70 -9.12
C PHE A 214 8.20 -9.71 -10.25
N ALA A 215 9.17 -9.49 -11.15
CA ALA A 215 8.98 -8.64 -12.31
C ALA A 215 7.84 -9.15 -13.21
N GLN A 216 7.81 -10.45 -13.49
CA GLN A 216 6.73 -11.07 -14.26
C GLN A 216 5.36 -10.94 -13.58
N THR A 217 5.31 -11.06 -12.26
CA THR A 217 4.08 -10.94 -11.47
C THR A 217 3.56 -9.51 -11.45
N MET A 218 4.43 -8.52 -11.23
CA MET A 218 4.06 -7.10 -11.26
C MET A 218 3.53 -6.67 -12.62
N GLU A 219 4.21 -7.05 -13.71
CA GLU A 219 3.77 -6.74 -15.06
C GLU A 219 2.47 -7.48 -15.42
N MET A 220 2.31 -8.73 -15.01
CA MET A 220 1.04 -9.44 -15.18
C MET A 220 -0.10 -8.73 -14.43
N TYR A 221 0.15 -8.26 -13.21
CA TYR A 221 -0.86 -7.55 -12.42
C TYR A 221 -1.31 -6.25 -13.07
N LYS A 222 -0.40 -5.50 -13.69
CA LYS A 222 -0.76 -4.35 -14.53
C LYS A 222 -1.68 -4.76 -15.68
N LEU A 223 -1.36 -5.84 -16.38
CA LEU A 223 -2.15 -6.35 -17.51
C LEU A 223 -3.55 -6.81 -17.11
N VAL A 224 -3.70 -7.42 -15.92
CA VAL A 224 -5.02 -7.82 -15.40
C VAL A 224 -5.75 -6.72 -14.63
N GLY A 225 -5.26 -5.48 -14.67
CA GLY A 225 -5.97 -4.27 -14.24
C GLY A 225 -5.76 -3.86 -12.77
N VAL A 226 -4.67 -4.31 -12.15
CA VAL A 226 -4.25 -3.83 -10.82
C VAL A 226 -3.58 -2.47 -10.95
N GLN A 227 -3.90 -1.56 -10.02
CA GLN A 227 -3.45 -0.17 -10.09
C GLN A 227 -2.52 0.21 -8.94
N HIS A 228 -2.54 -0.54 -7.84
CA HIS A 228 -1.71 -0.29 -6.68
C HIS A 228 -1.30 -1.60 -6.02
N VAL A 229 -0.07 -1.65 -5.49
CA VAL A 229 0.49 -2.80 -4.79
C VAL A 229 1.14 -2.29 -3.52
N VAL A 230 0.96 -3.01 -2.43
CA VAL A 230 1.49 -2.70 -1.11
C VAL A 230 2.31 -3.88 -0.65
N ILE A 231 3.55 -3.62 -0.26
CA ILE A 231 4.46 -4.64 0.28
C ILE A 231 4.94 -4.20 1.65
N TYR A 232 4.83 -5.09 2.63
CA TYR A 232 5.42 -4.91 3.96
C TYR A 232 6.83 -5.49 3.94
N ASN A 233 7.86 -4.66 4.06
CA ASN A 233 9.25 -5.08 3.87
C ASN A 233 10.03 -5.10 5.19
N THR A 234 10.42 -6.31 5.62
CA THR A 234 11.42 -6.52 6.68
C THR A 234 12.82 -6.58 6.06
N SER A 235 13.00 -7.43 5.05
CA SER A 235 14.23 -7.54 4.28
C SER A 235 13.97 -8.18 2.93
N CYS A 236 14.75 -7.78 1.92
CA CYS A 236 14.74 -8.40 0.60
C CYS A 236 16.17 -8.47 0.01
N GLY A 237 16.35 -9.31 -1.00
CA GLY A 237 17.64 -9.46 -1.67
C GLY A 237 17.96 -8.28 -2.59
N PRO A 238 19.24 -8.12 -3.00
CA PRO A 238 19.70 -6.94 -3.72
C PRO A 238 19.08 -6.76 -5.11
N ASP A 239 18.70 -7.84 -5.79
CA ASP A 239 18.09 -7.75 -7.12
C ASP A 239 16.60 -7.41 -7.01
N LEU A 240 15.91 -7.99 -6.03
CA LEU A 240 14.54 -7.60 -5.74
C LEU A 240 14.46 -6.14 -5.28
N GLU A 241 15.38 -5.67 -4.45
CA GLU A 241 15.43 -4.27 -3.99
C GLU A 241 15.45 -3.27 -5.16
N LYS A 242 16.23 -3.55 -6.21
CA LYS A 242 16.25 -2.73 -7.44
C LYS A 242 14.86 -2.64 -8.10
N LEU A 243 14.14 -3.76 -8.17
CA LEU A 243 12.79 -3.81 -8.73
C LEU A 243 11.78 -3.10 -7.84
N LEU A 244 11.86 -3.26 -6.51
CA LEU A 244 11.02 -2.53 -5.58
C LEU A 244 11.19 -1.01 -5.76
N GLN A 245 12.43 -0.52 -5.85
CA GLN A 245 12.72 0.88 -6.11
C GLN A 245 12.24 1.36 -7.48
N HIS A 246 12.31 0.51 -8.50
CA HIS A 246 11.76 0.81 -9.82
C HIS A 246 10.23 1.02 -9.77
N TYR A 247 9.48 0.04 -9.24
CA TYR A 247 8.02 0.12 -9.17
C TYR A 247 7.51 1.19 -8.21
N GLN A 248 8.28 1.51 -7.15
CA GLN A 248 7.96 2.62 -6.26
C GLN A 248 8.10 3.97 -6.99
N ARG A 249 9.13 4.14 -7.83
CA ARG A 249 9.29 5.34 -8.67
C ARG A 249 8.23 5.44 -9.75
N GLU A 250 7.80 4.30 -10.30
CA GLU A 250 6.69 4.24 -11.26
C GLU A 250 5.35 4.64 -10.61
N GLY A 251 5.22 4.47 -9.29
CA GLY A 251 4.06 4.88 -8.51
C GLY A 251 2.99 3.80 -8.34
N ILE A 252 3.24 2.58 -8.82
CA ILE A 252 2.35 1.43 -8.60
C ILE A 252 2.61 0.72 -7.27
N LEU A 253 3.83 0.81 -6.73
CA LEU A 253 4.22 0.10 -5.52
C LEU A 253 4.40 1.05 -4.32
N GLU A 254 3.71 0.75 -3.24
CA GLU A 254 3.93 1.31 -1.90
C GLU A 254 4.69 0.32 -1.03
N ILE A 255 5.84 0.74 -0.49
CA ILE A 255 6.62 -0.06 0.45
C ILE A 255 6.35 0.44 1.87
N VAL A 256 5.86 -0.46 2.72
CA VAL A 256 5.68 -0.22 4.15
C VAL A 256 6.85 -0.88 4.87
N SER A 257 7.69 -0.09 5.55
CA SER A 257 8.73 -0.63 6.44
C SER A 257 8.08 -1.58 7.46
N TRP A 258 8.62 -2.78 7.68
CA TRP A 258 8.07 -3.78 8.60
C TRP A 258 9.17 -4.45 9.44
N PRO A 259 9.78 -3.71 10.40
CA PRO A 259 10.95 -4.17 11.17
C PRO A 259 10.57 -5.11 12.33
N VAL A 260 9.69 -6.09 12.08
CA VAL A 260 9.14 -6.96 13.14
C VAL A 260 10.21 -7.79 13.85
N ASP A 261 11.30 -8.12 13.17
CA ASP A 261 12.47 -8.85 13.67
C ASP A 261 13.34 -8.02 14.63
N GLN A 262 13.14 -6.70 14.70
CA GLN A 262 13.78 -5.84 15.69
C GLN A 262 13.05 -5.86 17.05
N PHE A 263 11.79 -6.32 17.07
CA PHE A 263 10.92 -6.29 18.25
C PHE A 263 10.57 -7.69 18.77
N LEU A 264 10.45 -8.67 17.88
CA LEU A 264 10.01 -10.03 18.16
C LEU A 264 10.90 -11.03 17.40
N THR A 265 10.84 -12.30 17.79
CA THR A 265 11.40 -13.42 17.02
C THR A 265 10.31 -13.99 16.12
N PRO A 266 10.10 -13.49 14.88
CA PRO A 266 9.06 -14.02 14.01
C PRO A 266 9.34 -15.48 13.59
N SER A 267 8.28 -16.27 13.49
CA SER A 267 8.40 -17.64 13.00
C SER A 267 8.64 -17.68 11.49
N ALA A 268 9.45 -18.66 11.08
CA ALA A 268 9.74 -18.98 9.69
C ALA A 268 8.64 -19.76 8.97
N GLY A 269 7.62 -20.22 9.69
CA GLY A 269 6.61 -21.11 9.16
C GLY A 269 5.29 -21.04 9.91
N TRP A 270 4.29 -21.73 9.37
CA TRP A 270 2.91 -21.67 9.88
C TRP A 270 2.68 -22.53 11.14
N ASN A 271 3.52 -23.54 11.36
CA ASN A 271 3.36 -24.49 12.46
C ASN A 271 4.31 -24.15 13.60
N SER A 272 3.78 -23.69 14.74
CA SER A 272 4.57 -23.27 15.89
C SER A 272 5.42 -24.37 16.53
N GLN A 273 5.03 -25.64 16.41
CA GLN A 273 5.82 -26.77 16.93
C GLN A 273 7.03 -27.07 16.05
N LYS A 274 6.90 -26.90 14.73
CA LYS A 274 8.00 -27.14 13.76
C LYS A 274 8.88 -25.91 13.55
N HIS A 275 8.27 -24.74 13.65
CA HIS A 275 8.90 -23.44 13.42
C HIS A 275 8.53 -22.55 14.61
N PRO A 276 9.26 -22.66 15.73
CA PRO A 276 9.00 -21.84 16.91
C PRO A 276 9.27 -20.36 16.62
N GLY A 277 8.73 -19.51 17.46
CA GLY A 277 8.84 -18.05 17.39
C GLY A 277 7.72 -17.40 18.20
N ASP A 278 7.75 -16.07 18.23
CA ASP A 278 6.81 -15.25 18.98
C ASP A 278 5.54 -14.97 18.17
N LEU A 279 5.69 -14.74 16.86
CA LEU A 279 4.63 -14.29 15.97
C LEU A 279 4.56 -15.14 14.70
N HIS A 280 3.33 -15.47 14.28
CA HIS A 280 3.08 -16.27 13.07
C HIS A 280 3.65 -15.61 11.81
N TYR A 281 4.49 -16.35 11.09
CA TYR A 281 4.96 -16.08 9.73
C TYR A 281 5.30 -14.60 9.47
N TYR A 282 6.29 -14.07 10.19
CA TYR A 282 6.74 -12.67 10.05
C TYR A 282 5.64 -11.60 10.22
N GLY A 283 4.58 -11.91 10.97
CA GLY A 283 3.48 -10.99 11.20
C GLY A 283 2.52 -10.85 10.02
N GLN A 284 2.48 -11.85 9.13
CA GLN A 284 1.58 -11.87 7.97
C GLN A 284 0.13 -11.50 8.33
N LEU A 285 -0.42 -12.03 9.42
CA LEU A 285 -1.80 -11.71 9.83
C LEU A 285 -2.00 -10.23 10.14
N VAL A 286 -1.02 -9.61 10.80
CA VAL A 286 -1.06 -8.20 11.20
C VAL A 286 -1.03 -7.29 9.98
N THR A 287 -0.12 -7.58 9.05
CA THR A 287 0.04 -6.82 7.79
C THR A 287 -1.19 -6.93 6.89
N LEU A 288 -1.78 -8.12 6.75
CA LEU A 288 -3.01 -8.31 5.98
C LEU A 288 -4.16 -7.49 6.55
N ASN A 289 -4.35 -7.50 7.88
CA ASN A 289 -5.39 -6.70 8.52
C ASN A 289 -5.10 -5.20 8.38
N GLU A 290 -3.89 -4.71 8.67
CA GLU A 290 -3.57 -3.29 8.50
C GLU A 290 -3.80 -2.80 7.06
N CYS A 291 -3.47 -3.61 6.06
CA CYS A 291 -3.64 -3.25 4.65
C CYS A 291 -5.11 -3.09 4.25
N VAL A 292 -6.00 -3.96 4.75
CA VAL A 292 -7.46 -3.86 4.54
C VAL A 292 -7.97 -2.51 5.05
N TYR A 293 -7.54 -2.08 6.25
CA TYR A 293 -7.97 -0.80 6.81
C TYR A 293 -7.32 0.40 6.11
N ARG A 294 -6.02 0.32 5.80
CA ARG A 294 -5.27 1.35 5.06
C ARG A 294 -5.95 1.73 3.76
N HIS A 295 -6.46 0.73 3.04
CA HIS A 295 -7.05 0.92 1.71
C HIS A 295 -8.58 0.93 1.71
N MET A 296 -9.22 0.92 2.88
CA MET A 296 -10.69 0.82 3.01
C MET A 296 -11.45 1.88 2.22
N TYR A 297 -10.93 3.11 2.19
CA TYR A 297 -11.52 4.23 1.47
C TYR A 297 -10.67 4.73 0.30
N GLN A 298 -9.63 3.99 -0.06
CA GLN A 298 -8.79 4.28 -1.22
C GLN A 298 -9.02 3.30 -2.37
N SER A 299 -9.47 2.08 -2.06
CA SER A 299 -9.61 0.98 -3.01
C SER A 299 -11.02 0.39 -3.00
N ARG A 300 -11.56 0.09 -4.19
CA ARG A 300 -12.84 -0.62 -4.30
C ARG A 300 -12.71 -2.09 -3.84
N TYR A 301 -11.65 -2.76 -4.29
CA TYR A 301 -11.30 -4.12 -3.89
C TYR A 301 -9.84 -4.21 -3.46
N VAL A 302 -9.59 -5.08 -2.49
CA VAL A 302 -8.25 -5.39 -1.98
C VAL A 302 -7.99 -6.89 -2.17
N LEU A 303 -6.84 -7.24 -2.75
CA LEU A 303 -6.37 -8.61 -2.93
C LEU A 303 -5.39 -8.94 -1.81
N LEU A 304 -5.69 -9.97 -1.03
CA LEU A 304 -4.83 -10.46 0.05
C LEU A 304 -4.05 -11.66 -0.48
N ASN A 305 -2.79 -11.46 -0.85
CA ASN A 305 -2.07 -12.41 -1.70
C ASN A 305 -0.61 -12.59 -1.28
N ASP A 306 0.00 -13.72 -1.66
CA ASP A 306 1.43 -13.93 -1.50
C ASP A 306 2.19 -13.41 -2.73
N ILE A 307 3.51 -13.19 -2.61
CA ILE A 307 4.32 -12.56 -3.66
C ILE A 307 4.53 -13.46 -4.89
N ASP A 308 4.44 -14.78 -4.71
CA ASP A 308 4.66 -15.80 -5.73
C ASP A 308 3.36 -16.37 -6.33
N GLU A 309 2.23 -15.73 -6.03
CA GLU A 309 0.90 -16.14 -6.46
C GLU A 309 0.29 -15.11 -7.43
N ILE A 310 -0.31 -15.58 -8.52
CA ILE A 310 -1.00 -14.72 -9.51
C ILE A 310 -2.49 -15.06 -9.54
N ILE A 311 -3.35 -14.14 -9.10
CA ILE A 311 -4.81 -14.27 -9.24
C ILE A 311 -5.19 -14.02 -10.71
N MET A 312 -5.61 -15.07 -11.41
CA MET A 312 -5.80 -15.02 -12.86
C MET A 312 -7.28 -15.21 -13.27
N PRO A 313 -7.89 -14.28 -14.02
CA PRO A 313 -9.23 -14.46 -14.59
C PRO A 313 -9.19 -15.27 -15.90
N TYR A 314 -10.12 -16.23 -16.04
CA TYR A 314 -10.22 -17.15 -17.18
C TYR A 314 -11.44 -16.92 -18.07
N LYS A 315 -12.53 -16.35 -17.54
CA LYS A 315 -13.74 -16.01 -18.31
C LYS A 315 -13.87 -14.53 -18.66
N HIS A 316 -12.93 -13.72 -18.18
CA HIS A 316 -12.93 -12.28 -18.35
C HIS A 316 -11.53 -11.84 -18.74
N ALA A 317 -11.43 -10.73 -19.47
CA ALA A 317 -10.14 -10.21 -19.93
C ALA A 317 -9.26 -9.74 -18.75
N ASN A 318 -9.85 -9.28 -17.66
CA ASN A 318 -9.15 -8.73 -16.50
C ASN A 318 -9.99 -8.81 -15.21
N LEU A 319 -9.38 -8.47 -14.07
CA LEU A 319 -10.02 -8.50 -12.75
C LEU A 319 -11.20 -7.51 -12.63
N PRO A 320 -11.12 -6.26 -13.13
CA PRO A 320 -12.27 -5.35 -13.13
C PRO A 320 -13.53 -5.90 -13.79
N LEU A 321 -13.42 -6.46 -15.00
CA LEU A 321 -14.56 -7.02 -15.72
C LEU A 321 -15.12 -8.25 -15.01
N MET A 322 -14.23 -9.08 -14.43
CA MET A 322 -14.65 -10.21 -13.60
C MET A 322 -15.46 -9.74 -12.39
N MET A 323 -14.94 -8.77 -11.64
CA MET A 323 -15.62 -8.28 -10.43
C MET A 323 -16.90 -7.53 -10.74
N GLN A 324 -17.00 -6.84 -11.88
CA GLN A 324 -18.26 -6.28 -12.35
C GLN A 324 -19.32 -7.37 -12.52
N GLY A 325 -18.97 -8.46 -13.22
CA GLY A 325 -19.89 -9.58 -13.44
C GLY A 325 -20.25 -10.35 -12.16
N LEU A 326 -19.28 -10.56 -11.27
CA LEU A 326 -19.50 -11.23 -9.98
C LEU A 326 -20.38 -10.40 -9.06
N GLN A 327 -20.06 -9.12 -8.84
CA GLN A 327 -20.80 -8.25 -7.92
C GLN A 327 -22.23 -7.95 -8.40
N GLN A 328 -22.47 -7.92 -9.72
CA GLN A 328 -23.82 -7.79 -10.28
C GLN A 328 -24.74 -8.95 -9.87
N LYS A 329 -24.18 -10.17 -9.82
CA LYS A 329 -24.92 -11.39 -9.43
C LYS A 329 -24.96 -11.59 -7.91
N GLN A 330 -23.89 -11.20 -7.23
CA GLN A 330 -23.64 -11.45 -5.82
C GLN A 330 -23.62 -10.14 -5.01
N LYS A 331 -24.79 -9.50 -4.86
CA LYS A 331 -24.87 -8.12 -4.35
C LYS A 331 -24.36 -7.93 -2.91
N ASN A 332 -24.57 -8.92 -2.04
CA ASN A 332 -24.22 -8.86 -0.61
C ASN A 332 -22.86 -9.50 -0.29
N VAL A 333 -22.15 -10.00 -1.30
CA VAL A 333 -20.85 -10.63 -1.10
C VAL A 333 -19.79 -9.54 -0.92
N GLY A 334 -19.05 -9.65 0.18
CA GLY A 334 -17.91 -8.80 0.50
C GLY A 334 -16.57 -9.51 0.37
N VAL A 335 -16.58 -10.84 0.23
CA VAL A 335 -15.38 -11.69 0.25
C VAL A 335 -15.48 -12.72 -0.86
N PHE A 336 -14.50 -12.74 -1.75
CA PHE A 336 -14.41 -13.68 -2.86
C PHE A 336 -13.17 -14.56 -2.68
N LEU A 337 -13.39 -15.85 -2.43
CA LEU A 337 -12.31 -16.82 -2.24
C LEU A 337 -11.88 -17.37 -3.61
N ILE A 338 -10.58 -17.27 -3.89
CA ILE A 338 -9.95 -17.77 -5.11
C ILE A 338 -9.10 -19.00 -4.75
N GLU A 339 -9.33 -20.13 -5.42
CA GLU A 339 -8.63 -21.38 -5.13
C GLU A 339 -7.19 -21.37 -5.64
N ASN A 340 -6.27 -21.91 -4.82
CA ASN A 340 -4.88 -22.09 -5.18
C ASN A 340 -4.63 -23.36 -6.01
N HIS A 341 -3.92 -23.22 -7.13
CA HIS A 341 -3.50 -24.32 -7.97
C HIS A 341 -2.00 -24.30 -8.24
N ILE A 342 -1.40 -25.48 -8.13
CA ILE A 342 0.06 -25.64 -8.14
C ILE A 342 0.56 -25.95 -9.54
N PHE A 343 1.56 -25.18 -9.95
CA PHE A 343 2.35 -25.39 -11.15
C PHE A 343 3.75 -25.81 -10.70
N PRO A 344 4.11 -27.11 -10.79
CA PRO A 344 5.40 -27.56 -10.31
C PRO A 344 6.56 -26.86 -11.03
N LYS A 345 7.40 -26.14 -10.29
CA LYS A 345 8.57 -25.42 -10.81
C LYS A 345 9.65 -26.31 -11.44
N THR A 346 9.52 -27.63 -11.33
CA THR A 346 10.41 -28.63 -11.95
C THR A 346 9.87 -29.15 -13.28
N GLN A 347 8.65 -28.77 -13.66
CA GLN A 347 8.00 -29.22 -14.88
C GLN A 347 8.02 -28.06 -15.88
N PHE A 348 8.81 -28.23 -16.94
CA PHE A 348 9.01 -27.24 -18.00
C PHE A 348 8.23 -27.66 -19.25
N GLU A 349 7.66 -26.68 -19.94
CA GLU A 349 7.17 -26.85 -21.31
C GLU A 349 8.27 -27.39 -22.25
N GLU A 350 7.88 -28.17 -23.25
CA GLU A 350 8.80 -29.06 -23.99
C GLU A 350 9.60 -28.36 -25.08
N SER A 351 9.07 -27.28 -25.65
CA SER A 351 9.69 -26.55 -26.75
C SER A 351 10.83 -25.63 -26.29
N HIS A 352 10.92 -25.36 -24.98
CA HIS A 352 11.80 -24.36 -24.39
C HIS A 352 11.66 -22.96 -25.04
N LYS A 353 10.50 -22.65 -25.61
CA LYS A 353 10.14 -21.35 -26.22
C LYS A 353 10.45 -20.17 -25.31
N TYR A 354 10.27 -20.32 -24.00
CA TYR A 354 10.49 -19.24 -23.03
C TYR A 354 11.81 -19.35 -22.26
N ARG A 355 12.71 -20.27 -22.64
CA ARG A 355 14.07 -20.33 -22.10
C ARG A 355 14.91 -19.19 -22.70
N ARG A 356 14.75 -17.99 -22.15
CA ARG A 356 15.36 -16.76 -22.66
C ARG A 356 16.79 -16.55 -22.13
N PRO A 357 17.81 -16.45 -22.99
CA PRO A 357 19.18 -16.12 -22.57
C PRO A 357 19.27 -14.81 -21.77
N GLU A 358 18.44 -13.82 -22.10
CA GLU A 358 18.39 -12.50 -21.48
C GLU A 358 18.00 -12.54 -20.00
N TRP A 359 17.23 -13.55 -19.60
CA TRP A 359 16.77 -13.73 -18.22
C TRP A 359 17.63 -14.72 -17.43
N ARG A 360 18.61 -15.38 -18.06
CA ARG A 360 19.38 -16.49 -17.48
C ARG A 360 20.09 -16.14 -16.17
N ASN A 361 20.59 -14.91 -16.06
CA ASN A 361 21.37 -14.45 -14.91
C ASN A 361 20.53 -13.68 -13.88
N ILE A 362 19.21 -13.60 -14.08
CA ILE A 362 18.30 -12.90 -13.18
C ILE A 362 17.76 -13.92 -12.18
N PRO A 363 18.00 -13.74 -10.87
CA PRO A 363 17.53 -14.69 -9.87
C PRO A 363 16.01 -14.84 -9.92
N GLY A 364 15.54 -16.08 -10.00
CA GLY A 364 14.12 -16.38 -9.85
C GLY A 364 13.57 -17.41 -10.83
N VAL A 365 12.27 -17.66 -10.69
CA VAL A 365 11.53 -18.58 -11.56
C VAL A 365 10.94 -17.81 -12.73
N ASN A 366 11.07 -18.36 -13.93
CA ASN A 366 10.41 -17.85 -15.12
C ASN A 366 9.02 -18.49 -15.27
N ILE A 367 7.96 -17.76 -14.89
CA ILE A 367 6.59 -18.31 -14.88
C ILE A 367 6.11 -18.79 -16.26
N MET A 368 6.67 -18.25 -17.34
CA MET A 368 6.29 -18.59 -18.71
C MET A 368 6.68 -20.01 -19.10
N GLU A 369 7.67 -20.61 -18.43
CA GLU A 369 8.11 -22.00 -18.69
C GLU A 369 7.22 -23.04 -17.98
N HIS A 370 6.29 -22.62 -17.11
CA HIS A 370 5.55 -23.49 -16.20
C HIS A 370 4.04 -23.44 -16.46
N ILE A 371 3.59 -24.21 -17.45
CA ILE A 371 2.17 -24.35 -17.83
C ILE A 371 1.54 -25.68 -17.42
N TYR A 372 2.30 -26.56 -16.76
CA TYR A 372 1.76 -27.82 -16.27
C TYR A 372 1.26 -27.65 -14.84
N ARG A 373 -0.06 -27.80 -14.67
CA ARG A 373 -0.76 -27.67 -13.40
C ARG A 373 -1.10 -29.03 -12.82
N GLU A 374 -0.98 -29.17 -11.51
CA GLU A 374 -1.44 -30.37 -10.82
C GLU A 374 -2.98 -30.53 -10.93
N PRO A 375 -3.49 -31.77 -11.10
CA PRO A 375 -4.92 -32.03 -11.10
C PRO A 375 -5.53 -31.78 -9.71
N GLN A 376 -6.85 -31.64 -9.68
CA GLN A 376 -7.60 -31.49 -8.42
C GLN A 376 -7.32 -32.69 -7.51
N ARG A 377 -7.21 -32.42 -6.21
CA ARG A 377 -7.00 -33.43 -5.18
C ARG A 377 -8.33 -33.80 -4.54
N PRO A 378 -8.89 -34.99 -4.82
CA PRO A 378 -10.12 -35.41 -4.18
C PRO A 378 -9.97 -35.38 -2.66
N HIS A 379 -10.99 -34.89 -1.95
CA HIS A 379 -11.05 -34.82 -0.48
C HIS A 379 -10.02 -33.90 0.20
N ILE A 380 -9.22 -33.13 -0.55
CA ILE A 380 -8.31 -32.12 -0.01
C ILE A 380 -8.82 -30.74 -0.40
N ILE A 381 -9.05 -29.89 0.61
CA ILE A 381 -9.38 -28.48 0.38
C ILE A 381 -8.10 -27.76 0.00
N ASN A 382 -8.07 -27.24 -1.22
CA ASN A 382 -6.99 -26.35 -1.66
C ASN A 382 -7.06 -25.03 -0.88
N PRO A 383 -5.92 -24.49 -0.40
CA PRO A 383 -5.89 -23.17 0.21
C PRO A 383 -6.45 -22.11 -0.75
N THR A 384 -6.97 -21.02 -0.19
CA THR A 384 -7.53 -19.92 -0.97
C THR A 384 -6.82 -18.60 -0.66
N LYS A 385 -6.91 -17.64 -1.57
CA LYS A 385 -6.66 -16.22 -1.29
C LYS A 385 -7.93 -15.41 -1.53
N LEU A 386 -7.92 -14.14 -1.15
CA LEU A 386 -9.13 -13.35 -1.04
C LEU A 386 -9.06 -12.09 -1.91
N ILE A 387 -10.11 -11.86 -2.68
CA ILE A 387 -10.49 -10.52 -3.15
C ILE A 387 -11.58 -10.02 -2.19
N VAL A 388 -11.35 -8.91 -1.51
CA VAL A 388 -12.28 -8.38 -0.51
C VAL A 388 -12.73 -6.98 -0.88
N ASN A 389 -14.00 -6.68 -0.59
CA ASN A 389 -14.39 -5.30 -0.35
C ASN A 389 -13.96 -4.95 1.08
N PRO A 390 -12.99 -4.04 1.27
CA PRO A 390 -12.43 -3.78 2.60
C PRO A 390 -13.47 -3.23 3.58
N ARG A 391 -14.58 -2.67 3.08
CA ARG A 391 -15.68 -2.17 3.91
C ARG A 391 -16.57 -3.29 4.47
N TYR A 392 -16.35 -4.54 4.08
CA TYR A 392 -17.09 -5.71 4.57
C TYR A 392 -16.23 -6.66 5.42
N VAL A 393 -14.95 -6.36 5.66
CA VAL A 393 -14.02 -7.25 6.39
C VAL A 393 -13.50 -6.57 7.64
N LEU A 394 -13.88 -7.08 8.81
CA LEU A 394 -13.41 -6.58 10.10
C LEU A 394 -12.07 -7.23 10.49
N GLN A 395 -11.96 -8.55 10.31
CA GLN A 395 -10.78 -9.34 10.64
C GLN A 395 -10.56 -10.43 9.58
N THR A 396 -9.30 -10.60 9.16
CA THR A 396 -8.91 -11.60 8.16
C THR A 396 -7.77 -12.49 8.62
N SER A 397 -7.71 -13.70 8.06
CA SER A 397 -6.56 -14.61 8.11
C SER A 397 -5.94 -14.76 6.70
N VAL A 398 -4.98 -15.69 6.55
CA VAL A 398 -4.24 -15.99 5.32
C VAL A 398 -5.15 -16.55 4.21
N HIS A 399 -6.11 -17.40 4.58
CA HIS A 399 -6.93 -18.14 3.62
C HIS A 399 -8.44 -17.87 3.72
N SER A 400 -8.89 -17.19 4.77
CA SER A 400 -10.31 -16.91 5.01
C SER A 400 -10.46 -15.64 5.85
N THR A 401 -11.68 -15.10 5.92
CA THR A 401 -12.01 -14.02 6.87
C THR A 401 -12.43 -14.59 8.21
N LEU A 402 -12.03 -13.93 9.30
CA LEU A 402 -12.42 -14.30 10.67
C LEU A 402 -13.73 -13.61 11.08
N LYS A 403 -13.89 -12.33 10.71
CA LYS A 403 -15.09 -11.54 10.93
C LYS A 403 -15.38 -10.69 9.69
N SER A 404 -16.54 -10.89 9.08
CA SER A 404 -17.00 -10.13 7.91
C SER A 404 -18.47 -9.74 8.06
N LEU A 405 -18.82 -8.59 7.48
CA LEU A 405 -20.18 -8.05 7.41
C LEU A 405 -20.92 -8.49 6.14
N GLY A 406 -20.20 -9.11 5.20
CA GLY A 406 -20.73 -9.55 3.92
C GLY A 406 -20.59 -11.05 3.74
N GLU A 407 -21.34 -11.57 2.77
CA GLU A 407 -21.28 -12.99 2.44
C GLU A 407 -19.92 -13.35 1.83
N VAL A 408 -19.53 -14.60 2.03
CA VAL A 408 -18.33 -15.21 1.46
C VAL A 408 -18.75 -16.04 0.25
N TYR A 409 -18.15 -15.75 -0.90
CA TYR A 409 -18.40 -16.46 -2.15
C TYR A 409 -17.16 -17.16 -2.65
N ARG A 410 -17.26 -18.47 -2.90
CA ARG A 410 -16.18 -19.24 -3.50
C ARG A 410 -16.25 -19.12 -5.01
N VAL A 411 -15.28 -18.44 -5.61
CA VAL A 411 -15.27 -18.23 -7.06
C VAL A 411 -15.01 -19.57 -7.76
N PRO A 412 -15.84 -19.95 -8.76
CA PRO A 412 -15.65 -21.21 -9.48
C PRO A 412 -14.29 -21.24 -10.19
N PHE A 413 -13.63 -22.41 -10.18
CA PHE A 413 -12.32 -22.64 -10.80
C PHE A 413 -12.22 -22.14 -12.25
N ASN A 414 -13.27 -22.36 -13.04
CA ASN A 414 -13.31 -21.95 -14.44
C ASN A 414 -13.54 -20.44 -14.65
N VAL A 415 -13.79 -19.66 -13.59
CA VAL A 415 -13.91 -18.20 -13.64
C VAL A 415 -12.57 -17.57 -13.30
N CYS A 416 -11.96 -18.00 -12.19
CA CYS A 416 -10.69 -17.49 -11.69
C CYS A 416 -10.05 -18.48 -10.73
N HIS A 417 -8.74 -18.60 -10.81
CA HIS A 417 -7.93 -19.35 -9.85
C HIS A 417 -6.51 -18.77 -9.78
N ILE A 418 -5.75 -19.19 -8.78
CA ILE A 418 -4.38 -18.73 -8.58
C ILE A 418 -3.42 -19.62 -9.36
N ILE A 419 -2.50 -18.99 -10.08
CA ILE A 419 -1.31 -19.62 -10.64
C ILE A 419 -0.20 -19.50 -9.60
N HIS A 420 0.19 -20.63 -9.01
CA HIS A 420 1.25 -20.70 -8.00
C HIS A 420 2.36 -21.62 -8.48
N VAL A 421 3.43 -21.03 -9.02
CA VAL A 421 4.61 -21.76 -9.48
C VAL A 421 5.53 -22.07 -8.30
N ARG A 422 5.54 -23.32 -7.84
CA ARG A 422 6.25 -23.72 -6.61
C ARG A 422 6.65 -25.19 -6.61
N VAL A 423 7.18 -25.66 -5.49
CA VAL A 423 7.37 -27.09 -5.23
C VAL A 423 6.03 -27.85 -5.34
N ALA A 424 6.06 -28.99 -6.03
CA ALA A 424 4.91 -29.88 -6.20
C ALA A 424 4.33 -30.32 -4.85
N LEU A 425 3.01 -30.36 -4.76
CA LEU A 425 2.29 -30.98 -3.65
C LEU A 425 1.95 -32.45 -3.94
N GLN A 426 1.97 -32.84 -5.22
CA GLN A 426 1.76 -34.21 -5.69
C GLN A 426 2.99 -34.70 -6.48
N GLY A 427 4.17 -34.68 -5.85
CA GLY A 427 5.44 -34.98 -6.51
C GLY A 427 5.60 -36.39 -7.11
N ARG A 428 4.64 -37.29 -6.89
CA ARG A 428 4.59 -38.63 -7.51
C ARG A 428 3.97 -38.63 -8.92
N LEU A 429 3.36 -37.52 -9.34
CA LEU A 429 2.73 -37.43 -10.65
C LEU A 429 3.80 -37.35 -11.73
N SER A 430 3.62 -38.12 -12.80
CA SER A 430 4.37 -37.95 -14.03
C SER A 430 3.86 -36.72 -14.80
N LYS A 431 4.63 -36.24 -15.78
CA LYS A 431 4.26 -35.06 -16.57
C LYS A 431 2.95 -35.28 -17.33
N GLU A 432 2.71 -36.50 -17.83
CA GLU A 432 1.51 -36.89 -18.58
C GLU A 432 0.24 -36.86 -17.71
N GLN A 433 0.38 -36.86 -16.39
CA GLN A 433 -0.71 -36.75 -15.43
C GLN A 433 -1.02 -35.30 -15.04
N LEU A 434 -0.23 -34.33 -15.52
CA LEU A 434 -0.45 -32.91 -15.30
C LEU A 434 -1.36 -32.34 -16.38
N LEU A 435 -2.04 -31.25 -16.04
CA LEU A 435 -2.97 -30.57 -16.93
C LEU A 435 -2.29 -29.34 -17.52
N VAL A 436 -2.44 -29.14 -18.83
CA VAL A 436 -1.95 -27.94 -19.50
C VAL A 436 -2.87 -26.76 -19.17
N ASP A 437 -2.27 -25.68 -18.69
CA ASP A 437 -2.89 -24.39 -18.49
C ASP A 437 -1.94 -23.30 -19.00
N SER A 438 -2.23 -22.81 -20.20
CA SER A 438 -1.41 -21.84 -20.93
C SER A 438 -1.90 -20.41 -20.78
N ARG A 439 -2.75 -20.09 -19.79
CA ARG A 439 -3.40 -18.77 -19.69
C ARG A 439 -2.40 -17.61 -19.59
N VAL A 440 -1.23 -17.82 -18.98
CA VAL A 440 -0.17 -16.80 -18.93
C VAL A 440 0.31 -16.42 -20.32
N TRP A 441 0.30 -17.36 -21.28
CA TRP A 441 0.76 -17.12 -22.65
C TRP A 441 -0.18 -16.25 -23.47
N ASP A 442 -1.45 -16.12 -23.09
CA ASP A 442 -2.39 -15.18 -23.73
C ASP A 442 -1.91 -13.72 -23.63
N PHE A 443 -0.98 -13.44 -22.71
CA PHE A 443 -0.39 -12.14 -22.48
C PHE A 443 1.02 -12.00 -23.05
N GLU A 444 1.56 -13.00 -23.77
CA GLU A 444 2.98 -13.05 -24.14
C GLU A 444 3.48 -11.79 -24.86
N ASP A 445 2.71 -11.30 -25.83
CA ASP A 445 3.06 -10.16 -26.67
C ASP A 445 3.23 -8.86 -25.87
N GLN A 446 2.59 -8.78 -24.70
CA GLN A 446 2.68 -7.63 -23.81
C GLN A 446 3.63 -7.91 -22.64
N LEU A 447 3.51 -9.07 -22.01
CA LEU A 447 4.21 -9.42 -20.78
C LEU A 447 5.73 -9.48 -20.99
N VAL A 448 6.20 -10.17 -22.03
CA VAL A 448 7.64 -10.34 -22.29
C VAL A 448 8.35 -8.98 -22.49
N PRO A 449 7.91 -8.11 -23.41
CA PRO A 449 8.57 -6.82 -23.59
C PRO A 449 8.37 -5.87 -22.39
N ASN A 450 7.27 -5.99 -21.63
CA ASN A 450 7.08 -5.22 -20.41
C ASN A 450 8.12 -5.61 -19.33
N VAL A 451 8.33 -6.92 -19.14
CA VAL A 451 9.31 -7.45 -18.19
C VAL A 451 10.73 -7.02 -18.57
N ASP A 452 11.08 -7.08 -19.85
CA ASP A 452 12.39 -6.60 -20.33
C ASP A 452 12.61 -5.12 -19.99
N ARG A 453 11.62 -4.26 -20.24
CA ARG A 453 11.69 -2.83 -19.91
C ARG A 453 11.80 -2.59 -18.40
N ALA A 454 11.04 -3.34 -17.59
CA ALA A 454 11.08 -3.20 -16.14
C ALA A 454 12.46 -3.59 -15.58
N LEU A 455 13.01 -4.72 -16.05
CA LEU A 455 14.35 -5.18 -15.67
C LEU A 455 15.43 -4.18 -16.09
N GLN A 456 15.41 -3.70 -17.33
CA GLN A 456 16.35 -2.68 -17.81
C GLN A 456 16.25 -1.39 -16.99
N SER A 457 15.03 -0.93 -16.70
CA SER A 457 14.78 0.29 -15.92
C SER A 457 15.16 0.17 -14.44
N ALA A 458 15.18 -1.06 -13.92
CA ALA A 458 15.71 -1.40 -12.60
C ALA A 458 17.24 -1.60 -12.60
N GLY A 459 17.90 -1.51 -13.77
CA GLY A 459 19.36 -1.59 -13.90
C GLY A 459 19.92 -3.00 -14.09
N PHE A 460 19.11 -3.94 -14.57
CA PHE A 460 19.60 -5.27 -14.96
C PHE A 460 20.19 -5.22 -16.38
N ASN A 461 21.32 -5.91 -16.57
CA ASN A 461 21.93 -6.06 -17.88
C ASN A 461 21.39 -7.34 -18.56
N LEU A 462 20.49 -7.17 -19.52
CA LEU A 462 19.90 -8.28 -20.28
C LEU A 462 20.83 -8.83 -21.37
N TYR A 463 21.92 -8.13 -21.70
CA TYR A 463 22.81 -8.44 -22.82
C TYR A 463 24.28 -8.54 -22.39
N ASP A 464 24.55 -9.07 -21.19
CA ASP A 464 25.93 -9.33 -20.78
C ASP A 464 26.50 -10.54 -21.56
N HIS A 465 27.03 -10.26 -22.76
CA HIS A 465 27.68 -11.23 -23.65
C HIS A 465 29.09 -11.64 -23.18
N SER A 466 29.49 -11.35 -21.94
CA SER A 466 30.85 -11.61 -21.41
C SER A 466 31.17 -13.08 -21.10
N SER A 467 30.52 -14.04 -21.77
CA SER A 467 30.95 -15.46 -21.79
C SER A 467 30.98 -16.09 -23.20
N PHE A 468 30.85 -15.31 -24.27
CA PHE A 468 31.11 -15.78 -25.64
C PHE A 468 32.39 -15.16 -26.21
N THR A 469 33.52 -15.38 -25.53
CA THR A 469 34.85 -15.25 -26.13
C THR A 469 35.34 -16.64 -26.51
N GLN A 470 35.20 -16.96 -27.80
CA GLN A 470 36.02 -17.87 -28.60
C GLN A 470 36.66 -19.07 -27.86
N ALA A 471 35.98 -20.21 -27.89
CA ALA A 471 36.65 -21.50 -28.00
C ALA A 471 36.38 -22.02 -29.42
N THR A 472 37.09 -21.46 -30.40
CA THR A 472 37.29 -22.12 -31.69
C THR A 472 38.72 -21.84 -32.13
N VAL A 473 39.43 -22.93 -32.40
CA VAL A 473 40.72 -23.05 -33.08
C VAL A 473 41.94 -22.68 -32.25
N LEU A 474 42.66 -23.70 -31.78
CA LEU A 474 44.04 -23.99 -32.20
C LEU A 474 44.40 -25.45 -31.85
N GLU A 475 44.71 -26.19 -32.93
CA GLU A 475 45.31 -27.53 -33.09
C GLU A 475 44.59 -28.78 -32.57
#